data_AF-A0A958QRD7-F1
#
_entry.id   AF-A0A958QRD7-F1
#
_cell.length_a   1.000
_cell.length_b   1.000
_cell.length_c   1.000
_cell.angle_alpha   90.00
_cell.angle_beta   90.00
_cell.angle_gamma   90.00
#
_symmetry.space_group_name_H-M   'P 1'
#
loop_
_entity.id
_entity.type
_entity.pdbx_description
1 polymer ?
#
loop_
_entity_poly.entity_id
_entity_poly.type
_entity_poly.pdbx_seq_one_letter_code
_entity_poly.pdbx_strand_id
1 'polypeptide(L)'
;MKGLILTIALASLMTVGCAKKKNSAVATPPIVDPAPPVVDVPVGPYVPPGTGPGAGPGQFNGLDFEVGGTTAFEIEGNTVSQKNYLLSEYTGRSMNDPKNMTLNVNFVKIGENNWGGTITTAYEENGYTYYWYFSTGSSEEATKYNKWFEKDGKLVFHAVLEDFEMGAVVIVIDDFLDLGDGHIEDSVSGSIWFKNYGITYAPHPPTHCWFVSFKGTDTGTPYDCRPWPSSDGYNNTYASVYPTRQSEDPYKGYKKLGNFQNLSLEKAFNGDFEF
;
A
#
# COMPACT_ATOMS: atom_id res chain seq x y z
N MET A 1 -26.43 -35.96 -46.66
CA MET A 1 -27.34 -35.24 -47.58
C MET A 1 -26.80 -33.84 -47.78
N LYS A 2 -26.50 -33.48 -49.03
CA LYS A 2 -26.02 -32.16 -49.46
C LYS A 2 -27.19 -31.17 -49.41
N GLY A 3 -26.95 -29.97 -48.92
CA GLY A 3 -27.94 -28.87 -48.91
C GLY A 3 -27.24 -27.53 -48.83
N LEU A 4 -26.63 -27.12 -49.95
CA LEU A 4 -26.10 -25.79 -50.23
C LEU A 4 -27.28 -24.92 -50.71
N ILE A 5 -27.57 -23.80 -50.05
CA ILE A 5 -28.33 -22.69 -50.66
C ILE A 5 -27.67 -21.37 -50.30
N LEU A 6 -27.19 -20.72 -51.35
CA LEU A 6 -26.62 -19.38 -51.45
C LEU A 6 -27.67 -18.52 -52.17
N THR A 7 -28.07 -17.37 -51.64
CA THR A 7 -28.78 -16.34 -52.43
C THR A 7 -28.26 -14.96 -52.10
N ILE A 8 -28.01 -14.23 -53.19
CA ILE A 8 -27.26 -13.00 -53.35
C ILE A 8 -28.21 -11.79 -53.45
N ALA A 9 -27.75 -10.67 -52.87
CA ALA A 9 -27.97 -9.25 -53.18
C ALA A 9 -29.37 -8.66 -53.43
N LEU A 10 -29.61 -7.48 -52.85
CA LEU A 10 -29.92 -6.31 -53.67
C LEU A 10 -29.47 -5.01 -53.00
N ALA A 11 -28.68 -4.24 -53.74
CA ALA A 11 -28.27 -2.88 -53.42
C ALA A 11 -29.41 -1.90 -53.71
N SER A 12 -29.52 -0.84 -52.91
CA SER A 12 -30.31 0.35 -53.25
C SER A 12 -29.51 1.59 -52.87
N LEU A 13 -28.84 2.16 -53.87
CA LEU A 13 -28.40 3.55 -53.83
C LEU A 13 -29.64 4.45 -53.91
N MET A 14 -29.78 5.39 -52.98
CA MET A 14 -30.45 6.66 -53.28
C MET A 14 -29.60 7.83 -52.81
N THR A 15 -29.53 8.79 -53.71
CA THR A 15 -28.64 9.93 -53.82
C THR A 15 -29.24 11.19 -53.19
N VAL A 16 -28.38 11.93 -52.50
CA VAL A 16 -28.30 13.39 -52.23
C VAL A 16 -29.59 14.20 -51.93
N GLY A 17 -29.59 14.82 -50.74
CA GLY A 17 -30.35 16.03 -50.43
C GLY A 17 -29.58 16.91 -49.45
N CYS A 18 -28.73 17.81 -49.98
CA CYS A 18 -28.08 18.86 -49.19
C CYS A 18 -29.11 19.92 -48.79
N ALA A 19 -29.64 19.83 -47.57
CA ALA A 19 -30.34 20.95 -46.93
C ALA A 19 -29.35 21.72 -46.03
N LYS A 20 -28.97 22.91 -46.48
CA LYS A 20 -28.20 23.88 -45.68
C LYS A 20 -29.09 24.38 -44.54
N LYS A 21 -29.02 23.76 -43.35
CA LYS A 21 -29.59 24.36 -42.13
C LYS A 21 -28.67 25.50 -41.68
N LYS A 22 -29.21 26.72 -41.67
CA LYS A 22 -28.69 27.80 -40.82
C LYS A 22 -28.86 27.35 -39.38
N ASN A 23 -27.78 26.93 -38.74
CA ASN A 23 -27.76 26.88 -37.29
C ASN A 23 -27.63 28.33 -36.81
N SER A 24 -28.76 28.90 -36.40
CA SER A 24 -28.74 29.93 -35.38
C SER A 24 -27.96 29.36 -34.21
N ALA A 25 -26.87 30.01 -33.82
CA ALA A 25 -26.18 29.72 -32.57
C ALA A 25 -27.14 30.06 -31.43
N VAL A 26 -27.95 29.08 -31.04
CA VAL A 26 -28.48 29.05 -29.67
C VAL A 26 -27.27 28.72 -28.83
N ALA A 27 -26.87 29.66 -27.98
CA ALA A 27 -25.88 29.41 -26.96
C ALA A 27 -26.39 28.25 -26.10
N THR A 28 -25.87 27.05 -26.33
CA THR A 28 -26.02 25.95 -25.39
C THR A 28 -25.37 26.44 -24.10
N PRO A 29 -26.09 26.48 -22.96
CA PRO A 29 -25.42 26.70 -21.69
C PRO A 29 -24.31 25.64 -21.56
N PRO A 30 -23.16 26.00 -20.99
CA PRO A 30 -22.07 25.05 -20.82
C PRO A 30 -22.63 23.78 -20.19
N ILE A 31 -22.36 22.64 -20.83
CA ILE A 31 -22.56 21.34 -20.19
C ILE A 31 -21.58 21.35 -19.02
N VAL A 32 -22.12 21.62 -17.83
CA VAL A 32 -21.41 21.40 -16.58
C VAL A 32 -21.42 19.89 -16.45
N ASP A 33 -20.29 19.25 -16.78
CA ASP A 33 -20.08 17.86 -16.40
C ASP A 33 -20.40 17.76 -14.90
N PRO A 34 -21.25 16.81 -14.47
CA PRO A 34 -21.41 16.58 -13.05
C PRO A 34 -20.02 16.32 -12.49
N ALA A 35 -19.63 17.14 -11.51
CA ALA A 35 -18.38 16.91 -10.80
C ALA A 35 -18.34 15.43 -10.38
N PRO A 36 -17.18 14.76 -10.50
CA PRO A 36 -17.04 13.40 -10.00
C PRO A 36 -17.57 13.37 -8.56
N PRO A 37 -18.27 12.29 -8.15
CA PRO A 37 -18.81 12.21 -6.80
C PRO A 37 -17.69 12.52 -5.82
N VAL A 38 -17.88 13.60 -5.06
CA VAL A 38 -17.00 13.94 -3.95
C VAL A 38 -17.25 12.85 -2.92
N VAL A 39 -16.32 11.91 -2.81
CA VAL A 39 -16.30 10.96 -1.70
C VAL A 39 -16.13 11.81 -0.45
N ASP A 40 -17.13 11.78 0.45
CA ASP A 40 -17.01 12.39 1.77
C ASP A 40 -15.81 11.73 2.47
N VAL A 41 -14.71 12.47 2.52
CA VAL A 41 -13.54 12.09 3.30
C VAL A 41 -13.93 12.24 4.77
N PRO A 42 -13.66 11.25 5.63
CA PRO A 42 -13.91 11.35 7.06
C PRO A 42 -13.33 12.65 7.63
N VAL A 43 -14.08 13.32 8.50
CA VAL A 43 -13.69 14.59 9.12
C VAL A 43 -12.62 14.30 10.18
N GLY A 44 -11.37 14.27 9.73
CA GLY A 44 -10.14 14.26 10.51
C GLY A 44 -9.02 14.89 9.66
N PRO A 45 -7.80 15.09 10.19
CA PRO A 45 -6.66 15.56 9.39
C PRO A 45 -6.22 14.47 8.41
N TYR A 46 -7.02 14.27 7.37
CA TYR A 46 -6.75 13.37 6.27
C TYR A 46 -5.59 13.90 5.44
N VAL A 47 -4.55 13.09 5.29
CA VAL A 47 -3.50 13.31 4.30
C VAL A 47 -3.84 12.41 3.11
N PRO A 48 -4.27 12.96 1.97
CA PRO A 48 -4.61 12.16 0.80
C PRO A 48 -3.40 11.32 0.33
N PRO A 49 -3.59 10.04 0.00
CA PRO A 49 -2.52 9.25 -0.59
C PRO A 49 -2.08 9.90 -1.92
N GLY A 50 -0.77 10.11 -2.08
CA GLY A 50 -0.18 10.82 -3.23
C GLY A 50 0.20 12.28 -2.97
N THR A 51 -0.11 12.82 -1.79
CA THR A 51 0.70 13.91 -1.24
C THR A 51 2.01 13.31 -0.73
N GLY A 52 3.14 13.93 -1.06
CA GLY A 52 4.48 13.45 -0.69
C GLY A 52 4.67 13.29 0.83
N PRO A 53 5.89 12.92 1.27
CA PRO A 53 6.17 12.38 2.60
C PRO A 53 5.52 13.21 3.69
N GLY A 54 4.43 12.71 4.28
CA GLY A 54 3.84 13.25 5.50
C GLY A 54 3.87 14.77 5.64
N ALA A 55 3.64 15.52 4.57
CA ALA A 55 3.31 16.93 4.70
C ALA A 55 1.82 16.99 5.02
N GLY A 56 1.49 16.61 6.26
CA GLY A 56 0.57 17.49 6.98
C GLY A 56 1.15 18.91 6.93
N PRO A 57 0.33 19.96 7.08
CA PRO A 57 0.82 21.34 7.13
C PRO A 57 1.65 21.57 8.41
N GLY A 58 2.88 21.05 8.47
CA GLY A 58 3.76 21.13 9.63
C GLY A 58 5.19 20.71 9.32
N GLN A 59 6.16 21.54 9.70
CA GLN A 59 7.56 21.12 9.78
C GLN A 59 7.68 19.91 10.71
N PHE A 60 8.37 18.85 10.28
CA PHE A 60 8.84 17.81 11.20
C PHE A 60 9.75 18.45 12.25
N ASN A 61 9.25 18.70 13.45
CA ASN A 61 10.05 19.10 14.61
C ASN A 61 10.50 17.85 15.35
N GLY A 62 11.34 17.03 14.71
CA GLY A 62 11.80 15.75 15.27
C GLY A 62 10.81 14.60 15.05
N LEU A 63 10.69 13.70 16.02
CA LEU A 63 9.93 12.45 15.90
C LEU A 63 8.41 12.59 16.16
N ASP A 64 7.91 13.82 16.24
CA ASP A 64 6.51 14.13 16.48
C ASP A 64 5.76 14.25 15.15
N PHE A 65 4.76 13.38 14.96
CA PHE A 65 3.88 13.37 13.79
C PHE A 65 2.53 13.99 14.16
N GLU A 66 2.01 14.88 13.31
CA GLU A 66 0.72 15.56 13.56
C GLU A 66 -0.49 14.64 13.41
N VAL A 67 -0.35 13.56 12.63
CA VAL A 67 -1.42 12.64 12.26
C VAL A 67 -0.97 11.19 12.38
N GLY A 68 -1.93 10.28 12.53
CA GLY A 68 -1.65 8.85 12.67
C GLY A 68 -1.25 8.42 14.08
N GLY A 69 -1.07 7.11 14.24
CA GLY A 69 -0.54 6.50 15.45
C GLY A 69 0.98 6.39 15.36
N THR A 70 1.69 6.88 16.38
CA THR A 70 3.15 6.77 16.47
C THR A 70 3.54 5.82 17.61
N THR A 71 4.51 4.95 17.35
CA THR A 71 5.11 4.10 18.36
C THR A 71 6.61 3.92 18.14
N ALA A 72 7.32 3.50 19.17
CA ALA A 72 8.69 3.00 19.03
C ALA A 72 8.66 1.62 18.36
N PHE A 73 9.68 1.33 17.53
CA PHE A 73 9.85 -0.01 17.00
C PHE A 73 11.29 -0.50 17.18
N GLU A 74 11.44 -1.76 17.56
CA GLU A 74 12.74 -2.37 17.80
C GLU A 74 13.23 -3.10 16.55
N ILE A 75 14.43 -2.74 16.08
CA ILE A 75 15.10 -3.42 14.96
C ILE A 75 15.44 -4.85 15.34
N GLU A 76 15.15 -5.77 14.42
CA GLU A 76 15.50 -7.18 14.52
C GLU A 76 17.03 -7.37 14.67
N GLY A 77 17.42 -8.20 15.64
CA GLY A 77 18.82 -8.52 15.92
C GLY A 77 19.19 -8.42 17.39
N ASN A 78 20.18 -9.20 17.81
CA ASN A 78 20.58 -9.30 19.22
C ASN A 78 21.77 -8.41 19.59
N THR A 79 22.42 -7.81 18.59
CA THR A 79 23.62 -6.98 18.77
C THR A 79 23.48 -5.68 17.98
N VAL A 80 24.16 -4.62 18.43
CA VAL A 80 24.19 -3.33 17.72
C VAL A 80 24.67 -3.52 16.27
N SER A 81 25.67 -4.37 16.04
CA SER A 81 26.17 -4.64 14.68
C SER A 81 25.13 -5.29 13.77
N GLN A 82 24.31 -6.23 14.29
CA GLN A 82 23.23 -6.84 13.51
C GLN A 82 22.12 -5.83 13.19
N LYS A 83 21.72 -5.02 14.17
CA LYS A 83 20.70 -3.97 13.98
C LYS A 83 21.18 -2.93 12.96
N ASN A 84 22.43 -2.47 13.07
CA ASN A 84 23.03 -1.54 12.12
C ASN A 84 23.14 -2.14 10.71
N TYR A 85 23.51 -3.41 10.59
CA TYR A 85 23.57 -4.09 9.29
C TYR A 85 22.19 -4.15 8.64
N LEU A 86 21.17 -4.61 9.37
CA LEU A 86 19.81 -4.71 8.83
C LEU A 86 19.23 -3.35 8.46
N LEU A 87 19.45 -2.34 9.29
CA LEU A 87 19.00 -0.98 8.98
C LEU A 87 19.81 -0.38 7.81
N SER A 88 21.09 -0.73 7.66
CA SER A 88 21.86 -0.39 6.45
C SER A 88 21.28 -1.01 5.19
N GLU A 89 20.85 -2.26 5.27
CA GLU A 89 20.20 -2.91 4.14
C GLU A 89 18.88 -2.25 3.80
N TYR A 90 18.05 -1.91 4.80
CA TYR A 90 16.77 -1.22 4.64
C TYR A 90 16.91 0.17 4.03
N THR A 91 17.84 0.96 4.54
CA THR A 91 18.02 2.36 4.16
C THR A 91 18.93 2.55 2.94
N GLY A 92 19.68 1.52 2.55
CA GLY A 92 20.67 1.57 1.49
C GLY A 92 21.92 2.39 1.79
N ARG A 93 22.17 2.71 3.06
CA ARG A 93 23.33 3.48 3.48
C ARG A 93 24.01 2.86 4.69
N SER A 94 25.28 3.17 4.91
CA SER A 94 25.96 2.76 6.14
C SER A 94 25.34 3.44 7.37
N MET A 95 25.05 2.65 8.41
CA MET A 95 24.52 3.14 9.69
C MET A 95 25.66 3.45 10.67
N ASN A 96 25.53 4.56 11.39
CA ASN A 96 26.43 5.02 12.44
C ASN A 96 25.66 5.32 13.74
N ASP A 97 25.40 4.28 14.54
CA ASP A 97 24.72 4.37 15.85
C ASP A 97 23.31 5.02 15.77
N PRO A 98 22.41 4.46 14.92
CA PRO A 98 21.03 4.93 14.81
C PRO A 98 20.26 4.70 16.12
N LYS A 99 19.43 5.68 16.51
CA LYS A 99 18.66 5.67 17.77
C LYS A 99 17.23 6.13 17.54
N ASN A 100 16.39 5.90 18.56
CA ASN A 100 15.04 6.43 18.62
C ASN A 100 14.22 6.05 17.38
N MET A 101 14.27 4.77 17.00
CA MET A 101 13.50 4.24 15.89
C MET A 101 12.00 4.39 16.19
N THR A 102 11.28 5.11 15.33
CA THR A 102 9.84 5.30 15.44
C THR A 102 9.11 4.90 14.17
N LEU A 103 7.89 4.43 14.35
CA LEU A 103 6.95 4.05 13.32
C LEU A 103 5.70 4.93 13.49
N ASN A 104 5.33 5.64 12.45
CA ASN A 104 4.04 6.32 12.33
C ASN A 104 3.20 5.62 11.27
N VAL A 105 1.94 5.34 11.61
CA VAL A 105 0.97 4.66 10.77
C VAL A 105 -0.25 5.56 10.64
N ASN A 106 -0.69 5.80 9.41
CA ASN A 106 -1.88 6.60 9.13
C ASN A 106 -2.68 5.96 7.98
N PHE A 107 -3.68 5.15 8.34
CA PHE A 107 -4.59 4.47 7.43
C PHE A 107 -6.00 5.06 7.48
N VAL A 108 -6.66 5.02 6.34
CA VAL A 108 -8.07 5.30 6.17
C VAL A 108 -8.74 4.15 5.42
N LYS A 109 -10.03 3.99 5.67
CA LYS A 109 -10.83 3.01 4.95
C LYS A 109 -11.05 3.48 3.52
N ILE A 110 -10.75 2.62 2.56
CA ILE A 110 -10.96 2.83 1.12
C ILE A 110 -11.84 1.71 0.59
N GLY A 111 -13.13 2.01 0.42
CA GLY A 111 -14.13 0.99 0.09
C GLY A 111 -14.58 0.18 1.31
N GLU A 112 -15.21 -0.97 1.08
CA GLU A 112 -15.85 -1.74 2.16
C GLU A 112 -14.83 -2.41 3.10
N ASN A 113 -13.75 -2.98 2.55
CA ASN A 113 -12.84 -3.87 3.28
C ASN A 113 -11.35 -3.60 2.99
N ASN A 114 -11.00 -2.47 2.40
CA ASN A 114 -9.62 -2.14 2.05
C ASN A 114 -9.13 -0.90 2.79
N TRP A 115 -7.83 -0.84 3.04
CA TRP A 115 -7.19 0.24 3.79
C TRP A 115 -6.10 0.90 2.96
N GLY A 116 -6.19 2.21 2.85
CA GLY A 116 -5.19 3.04 2.17
C GLY A 116 -4.56 4.02 3.13
N GLY A 117 -3.32 4.42 2.87
CA GLY A 117 -2.63 5.33 3.76
C GLY A 117 -1.12 5.28 3.62
N THR A 118 -0.46 5.62 4.72
CA THR A 118 0.97 5.85 4.75
C THR A 118 1.60 5.24 5.98
N ILE A 119 2.87 4.87 5.82
CA ILE A 119 3.75 4.53 6.92
C ILE A 119 4.99 5.39 6.81
N THR A 120 5.40 5.96 7.94
CA THR A 120 6.67 6.65 8.07
C THR A 120 7.52 5.96 9.13
N THR A 121 8.72 5.53 8.77
CA THR A 121 9.74 5.12 9.76
C THR A 121 10.71 6.27 9.96
N ALA A 122 11.07 6.58 11.20
CA ALA A 122 12.07 7.60 11.49
C ALA A 122 13.11 7.13 12.50
N TYR A 123 14.27 7.77 12.49
CA TYR A 123 15.36 7.55 13.43
C TYR A 123 16.32 8.72 13.48
N GLU A 124 17.11 8.78 14.55
CA GLU A 124 18.15 9.77 14.75
C GLU A 124 19.54 9.17 14.55
N GLU A 125 20.40 9.90 13.84
CA GLU A 125 21.79 9.53 13.63
C GLU A 125 22.64 10.82 13.55
N ASN A 126 23.73 10.89 14.32
CA ASN A 126 24.63 12.05 14.39
C ASN A 126 23.94 13.40 14.64
N GLY A 127 22.81 13.42 15.36
CA GLY A 127 22.04 14.62 15.65
C GLY A 127 21.08 15.05 14.53
N TYR A 128 20.92 14.24 13.48
CA TYR A 128 19.94 14.45 12.41
C TYR A 128 18.84 13.40 12.50
N THR A 129 17.60 13.80 12.20
CA THR A 129 16.48 12.87 12.04
C THR A 129 16.30 12.51 10.58
N TYR A 130 16.13 11.22 10.31
CA TYR A 130 15.89 10.65 9.00
C TYR A 130 14.53 9.98 8.98
N TYR A 131 13.82 10.09 7.85
CA TYR A 131 12.44 9.61 7.71
C TYR A 131 12.28 8.93 6.36
N TRP A 132 11.77 7.70 6.32
CA TRP A 132 11.32 7.05 5.09
C TRP A 132 9.83 6.86 5.07
N TYR A 133 9.24 7.09 3.91
CA TYR A 133 7.81 7.18 3.71
C TYR A 133 7.36 6.19 2.65
N PHE A 134 6.28 5.47 2.93
CA PHE A 134 5.70 4.49 2.01
C PHE A 134 4.19 4.71 1.93
N SER A 135 3.59 4.45 0.76
CA SER A 135 2.15 4.63 0.56
C SER A 135 1.50 3.48 -0.20
N THR A 136 0.20 3.30 -0.01
CA THR A 136 -0.62 2.24 -0.63
C THR A 136 -1.30 2.65 -1.95
N GLY A 137 -1.25 3.95 -2.31
CA GLY A 137 -2.19 4.56 -3.27
C GLY A 137 -3.56 4.88 -2.67
N SER A 138 -4.46 5.47 -3.47
CA SER A 138 -5.74 6.07 -3.03
C SER A 138 -7.01 5.43 -3.62
N SER A 139 -6.90 4.30 -4.32
CA SER A 139 -8.07 3.61 -4.92
C SER A 139 -8.32 2.25 -4.26
N GLU A 140 -9.56 1.74 -4.37
CA GLU A 140 -9.88 0.38 -3.92
C GLU A 140 -8.97 -0.66 -4.56
N GLU A 141 -8.70 -0.52 -5.85
CA GLU A 141 -7.81 -1.43 -6.58
C GLU A 141 -6.38 -1.37 -6.04
N ALA A 142 -5.85 -0.17 -5.77
CA ALA A 142 -4.51 0.02 -5.19
C ALA A 142 -4.39 -0.59 -3.79
N THR A 143 -5.47 -0.56 -3.03
CA THR A 143 -5.50 -0.97 -1.60
C THR A 143 -6.06 -2.38 -1.38
N LYS A 144 -6.46 -3.11 -2.42
CA LYS A 144 -7.23 -4.37 -2.32
C LYS A 144 -6.60 -5.51 -1.52
N TYR A 145 -5.30 -5.43 -1.22
CA TYR A 145 -4.56 -6.40 -0.41
C TYR A 145 -4.31 -5.94 1.03
N ASN A 146 -4.71 -4.73 1.39
CA ASN A 146 -4.53 -4.14 2.71
C ASN A 146 -5.82 -4.28 3.50
N LYS A 147 -5.87 -5.22 4.43
CA LYS A 147 -7.13 -5.62 5.06
C LYS A 147 -6.95 -6.27 6.42
N TRP A 148 -8.02 -6.17 7.20
CA TRP A 148 -8.28 -7.02 8.35
C TRP A 148 -8.85 -8.36 7.87
N PHE A 149 -8.46 -9.46 8.52
CA PHE A 149 -9.04 -10.78 8.28
C PHE A 149 -8.84 -11.68 9.49
N GLU A 150 -9.63 -12.75 9.60
CA GLU A 150 -9.43 -13.77 10.62
C GLU A 150 -8.41 -14.83 10.17
N LYS A 151 -7.47 -15.15 11.05
CA LYS A 151 -6.53 -16.26 10.91
C LYS A 151 -6.43 -17.01 12.23
N ASP A 152 -6.71 -18.31 12.19
CA ASP A 152 -6.61 -19.20 13.36
C ASP A 152 -7.41 -18.68 14.58
N GLY A 153 -8.58 -18.09 14.33
CA GLY A 153 -9.47 -17.52 15.36
C GLY A 153 -9.01 -16.18 15.92
N LYS A 154 -7.99 -15.56 15.34
CA LYS A 154 -7.52 -14.22 15.68
C LYS A 154 -7.77 -13.26 14.54
N LEU A 155 -8.22 -12.06 14.87
CA LEU A 155 -8.20 -10.95 13.94
C LEU A 155 -6.74 -10.55 13.67
N VAL A 156 -6.40 -10.27 12.44
CA VAL A 156 -5.07 -9.80 12.03
C VAL A 156 -5.21 -8.77 10.92
N PHE A 157 -4.20 -7.91 10.77
CA PHE A 157 -4.11 -6.98 9.65
C PHE A 157 -2.75 -7.03 8.99
N HIS A 158 -2.77 -6.73 7.70
CA HIS A 158 -1.56 -6.38 7.00
C HIS A 158 -1.83 -5.31 5.94
N ALA A 159 -0.77 -4.61 5.56
CA ALA A 159 -0.78 -3.74 4.40
C ALA A 159 0.56 -3.76 3.71
N VAL A 160 0.55 -3.71 2.39
CA VAL A 160 1.74 -3.49 1.55
C VAL A 160 1.73 -2.04 1.07
N LEU A 161 2.87 -1.39 1.25
CA LEU A 161 3.10 0.00 0.86
C LEU A 161 4.40 0.07 0.09
N GLU A 162 4.50 1.00 -0.86
CA GLU A 162 5.72 1.18 -1.62
C GLU A 162 6.18 2.64 -1.65
N ASP A 163 7.49 2.74 -1.88
CA ASP A 163 8.21 3.91 -2.35
C ASP A 163 8.93 3.48 -3.63
N PHE A 164 8.70 4.22 -4.71
CA PHE A 164 9.18 3.85 -6.05
C PHE A 164 10.71 3.79 -6.15
N GLU A 165 11.44 4.52 -5.31
CA GLU A 165 12.90 4.58 -5.33
C GLU A 165 13.53 3.58 -4.36
N MET A 166 12.90 3.39 -3.19
CA MET A 166 13.46 2.58 -2.12
C MET A 166 13.05 1.11 -2.21
N GLY A 167 11.75 0.81 -2.27
CA GLY A 167 11.26 -0.52 -1.96
C GLY A 167 9.78 -0.62 -1.58
N ALA A 168 9.39 -1.80 -1.12
CA ALA A 168 8.15 -2.03 -0.41
C ALA A 168 8.39 -2.30 1.07
N VAL A 169 7.40 -1.92 1.86
CA VAL A 169 7.22 -2.38 3.24
C VAL A 169 5.91 -3.10 3.40
N VAL A 170 5.91 -4.11 4.27
CA VAL A 170 4.69 -4.78 4.74
C VAL A 170 4.60 -4.55 6.23
N ILE A 171 3.52 -3.91 6.67
CA ILE A 171 3.14 -3.89 8.08
C ILE A 171 2.25 -5.10 8.35
N VAL A 172 2.49 -5.75 9.49
CA VAL A 172 1.66 -6.82 10.02
C VAL A 172 1.25 -6.42 11.43
N ILE A 173 -0.03 -6.45 11.73
CA ILE A 173 -0.61 -6.37 13.08
C ILE A 173 -1.22 -7.74 13.37
N ASP A 174 -0.68 -8.43 14.37
CA ASP A 174 -1.00 -9.81 14.69
C ASP A 174 -1.19 -10.07 16.18
N ASP A 175 -1.10 -9.02 16.98
CA ASP A 175 -1.30 -9.07 18.42
C ASP A 175 -1.98 -7.79 18.90
N PHE A 176 -2.89 -7.96 19.84
CA PHE A 176 -3.67 -6.89 20.42
C PHE A 176 -3.47 -6.91 21.92
N LEU A 177 -3.35 -5.72 22.52
CA LEU A 177 -3.18 -5.60 23.96
C LEU A 177 -4.55 -5.40 24.61
N ASP A 178 -5.09 -6.48 25.17
CA ASP A 178 -6.28 -6.44 26.03
C ASP A 178 -5.88 -5.98 27.44
N LEU A 179 -6.37 -4.81 27.84
CA LEU A 179 -6.15 -4.25 29.19
C LEU A 179 -7.18 -4.77 30.21
N GLY A 180 -8.12 -5.62 29.80
CA GLY A 180 -9.11 -6.25 30.65
C GLY A 180 -10.22 -5.31 31.14
N ASP A 181 -10.40 -4.16 30.50
CA ASP A 181 -11.42 -3.16 30.84
C ASP A 181 -12.73 -3.33 30.04
N GLY A 182 -12.79 -4.33 29.15
CA GLY A 182 -13.97 -4.62 28.35
C GLY A 182 -14.18 -3.68 27.16
N HIS A 183 -13.18 -2.85 26.83
CA HIS A 183 -13.13 -2.10 25.58
C HIS A 183 -12.35 -2.88 24.52
N ILE A 184 -12.68 -2.64 23.24
CA ILE A 184 -11.90 -3.14 22.11
C ILE A 184 -10.51 -2.52 22.21
N GLU A 185 -9.50 -3.35 22.05
CA GLU A 185 -8.10 -3.08 22.36
C GLU A 185 -7.60 -1.78 21.69
N ASP A 186 -7.31 -0.75 22.51
CA ASP A 186 -6.88 0.57 22.02
C ASP A 186 -5.49 0.54 21.38
N SER A 187 -4.72 -0.54 21.60
CA SER A 187 -3.35 -0.65 21.13
C SER A 187 -2.99 -2.02 20.59
N VAL A 188 -2.18 -2.00 19.54
CA VAL A 188 -1.75 -3.19 18.81
C VAL A 188 -0.25 -3.31 18.73
N SER A 189 0.19 -4.54 18.51
CA SER A 189 1.59 -4.90 18.29
C SER A 189 1.73 -5.67 16.98
N GLY A 190 2.96 -5.71 16.47
CA GLY A 190 3.20 -6.37 15.20
C GLY A 190 4.62 -6.21 14.69
N SER A 191 4.77 -6.32 13.38
CA SER A 191 6.07 -6.27 12.72
C SER A 191 6.08 -5.51 11.41
N ILE A 192 7.24 -4.95 11.09
CA ILE A 192 7.54 -4.32 9.80
C ILE A 192 8.49 -5.23 9.03
N TRP A 193 8.19 -5.42 7.75
CA TRP A 193 8.99 -6.17 6.79
C TRP A 193 9.31 -5.27 5.62
N PHE A 194 10.45 -5.49 4.95
CA PHE A 194 10.86 -4.67 3.82
C PHE A 194 11.46 -5.49 2.68
N LYS A 195 11.44 -4.90 1.49
CA LYS A 195 12.14 -5.35 0.29
C LYS A 195 12.57 -4.14 -0.53
N ASN A 196 13.86 -4.04 -0.84
CA ASN A 196 14.40 -2.91 -1.60
C ASN A 196 14.47 -3.19 -3.10
N TYR A 197 14.07 -2.22 -3.92
CA TYR A 197 14.08 -2.33 -5.38
C TYR A 197 15.41 -1.87 -5.99
N GLY A 198 15.98 -0.75 -5.53
CA GLY A 198 17.17 -0.14 -6.14
C GLY A 198 18.52 -0.77 -5.74
N ILE A 199 18.56 -1.57 -4.69
CA ILE A 199 19.81 -2.09 -4.09
C ILE A 199 20.05 -3.57 -4.45
N THR A 200 19.00 -4.26 -4.90
CA THR A 200 19.07 -5.64 -5.37
C THR A 200 18.68 -5.70 -6.85
N TYR A 201 18.94 -6.83 -7.51
CA TYR A 201 18.85 -7.04 -8.97
C TYR A 201 17.44 -6.87 -9.59
N ALA A 202 16.49 -6.27 -8.86
CA ALA A 202 15.07 -6.22 -9.16
C ALA A 202 14.62 -4.78 -9.45
N PRO A 203 14.59 -4.33 -10.73
CA PRO A 203 14.12 -3.00 -11.04
C PRO A 203 12.64 -2.86 -10.64
N HIS A 204 12.19 -1.64 -10.31
CA HIS A 204 10.78 -1.39 -10.01
C HIS A 204 9.89 -1.76 -11.22
N PRO A 205 8.77 -2.48 -11.03
CA PRO A 205 7.85 -2.78 -12.13
C PRO A 205 7.15 -1.51 -12.65
N PRO A 206 6.58 -1.49 -13.87
CA PRO A 206 5.80 -0.33 -14.34
C PRO A 206 4.53 -0.04 -13.54
N THR A 207 4.17 -0.92 -12.61
CA THR A 207 2.97 -0.89 -11.77
C THR A 207 3.39 -1.16 -10.32
N HIS A 208 2.48 -0.96 -9.36
CA HIS A 208 2.73 -1.39 -7.98
C HIS A 208 3.13 -2.87 -7.90
N CYS A 209 3.98 -3.19 -6.94
CA CYS A 209 4.57 -4.53 -6.82
C CYS A 209 3.57 -5.66 -6.57
N TRP A 210 2.43 -5.34 -5.96
CA TRP A 210 1.36 -6.31 -5.74
C TRP A 210 0.42 -6.53 -6.92
N PHE A 211 0.55 -5.73 -8.00
CA PHE A 211 -0.16 -5.96 -9.27
C PHE A 211 0.59 -6.83 -10.26
N VAL A 212 1.87 -7.08 -9.97
CA VAL A 212 2.67 -8.01 -10.75
C VAL A 212 1.99 -9.38 -10.74
N SER A 213 1.79 -9.98 -11.92
CA SER A 213 1.21 -11.32 -12.04
C SER A 213 2.04 -12.18 -12.98
N PHE A 214 2.43 -13.38 -12.55
CA PHE A 214 3.19 -14.32 -13.36
C PHE A 214 2.54 -15.70 -13.31
N LYS A 215 1.92 -16.14 -14.40
CA LYS A 215 1.38 -17.51 -14.50
C LYS A 215 2.47 -18.48 -14.93
N GLY A 216 2.63 -19.59 -14.21
CA GLY A 216 3.56 -20.68 -14.57
C GLY A 216 4.97 -20.55 -13.97
N THR A 217 5.93 -21.30 -14.51
CA THR A 217 7.31 -21.39 -14.00
C THR A 217 8.19 -20.18 -14.35
N ASP A 218 7.62 -19.07 -14.84
CA ASP A 218 8.29 -17.78 -15.10
C ASP A 218 8.62 -17.07 -13.77
N THR A 219 9.26 -17.84 -12.89
CA THR A 219 9.74 -17.51 -11.56
C THR A 219 11.03 -16.70 -11.60
N GLY A 220 11.56 -16.40 -12.79
CA GLY A 220 12.85 -15.77 -13.02
C GLY A 220 12.77 -14.35 -13.60
N THR A 221 11.62 -13.68 -13.53
CA THR A 221 11.61 -12.24 -13.85
C THR A 221 12.26 -11.49 -12.69
N PRO A 222 13.14 -10.52 -12.96
CA PRO A 222 13.77 -9.74 -11.90
C PRO A 222 12.76 -8.88 -11.13
N TYR A 223 11.50 -8.82 -11.55
CA TYR A 223 10.47 -7.91 -11.03
C TYR A 223 9.53 -8.54 -9.99
N ASP A 224 9.76 -9.78 -9.54
CA ASP A 224 8.86 -10.43 -8.58
C ASP A 224 9.06 -9.87 -7.15
N CYS A 225 8.25 -8.88 -6.81
CA CYS A 225 8.21 -8.19 -5.52
C CYS A 225 6.90 -8.43 -4.75
N ARG A 226 6.11 -9.41 -5.17
CA ARG A 226 4.85 -9.78 -4.50
C ARG A 226 5.10 -10.21 -3.05
N PRO A 227 4.34 -9.68 -2.06
CA PRO A 227 4.45 -10.09 -0.67
C PRO A 227 3.88 -11.50 -0.40
N TRP A 228 2.85 -11.93 -1.13
CA TRP A 228 2.18 -13.23 -0.91
C TRP A 228 2.00 -14.01 -2.22
N PRO A 229 3.07 -14.35 -2.95
CA PRO A 229 2.95 -15.06 -4.22
C PRO A 229 2.24 -16.41 -4.06
N SER A 230 1.24 -16.67 -4.90
CA SER A 230 0.55 -17.96 -5.00
C SER A 230 0.85 -18.70 -6.30
N SER A 231 0.53 -20.00 -6.32
CA SER A 231 0.79 -20.89 -7.46
C SER A 231 0.01 -20.54 -8.73
N ASP A 232 -1.08 -19.78 -8.60
CA ASP A 232 -1.88 -19.27 -9.73
C ASP A 232 -1.29 -17.99 -10.35
N GLY A 233 -0.21 -17.46 -9.78
CA GLY A 233 0.49 -16.30 -10.30
C GLY A 233 0.04 -14.95 -9.76
N TYR A 234 -0.79 -14.92 -8.72
CA TYR A 234 -1.27 -13.68 -8.08
C TYR A 234 -0.76 -13.56 -6.64
N ASN A 235 -1.22 -12.52 -5.92
CA ASN A 235 -1.07 -12.43 -4.47
C ASN A 235 -2.23 -13.15 -3.79
N ASN A 236 -1.94 -13.97 -2.78
CA ASN A 236 -2.92 -14.57 -1.90
C ASN A 236 -2.72 -14.11 -0.45
N THR A 237 -3.24 -12.92 -0.17
CA THR A 237 -3.26 -12.25 1.14
C THR A 237 -3.83 -13.12 2.27
N TYR A 238 -4.81 -13.99 1.99
CA TYR A 238 -5.46 -14.82 3.02
C TYR A 238 -4.69 -16.10 3.37
N ALA A 239 -3.71 -16.51 2.55
CA ALA A 239 -2.93 -17.72 2.80
C ALA A 239 -2.01 -17.58 4.01
N SER A 240 -1.41 -16.40 4.20
CA SER A 240 -0.43 -16.11 5.24
C SER A 240 -0.56 -14.67 5.74
N VAL A 241 -0.40 -14.48 7.05
CA VAL A 241 -0.38 -13.16 7.67
C VAL A 241 0.89 -12.40 7.26
N TYR A 242 2.03 -13.07 7.37
CA TYR A 242 3.35 -12.53 7.02
C TYR A 242 3.65 -12.66 5.53
N PRO A 243 4.42 -11.73 4.95
CA PRO A 243 4.92 -11.90 3.58
C PRO A 243 5.86 -13.12 3.50
N THR A 244 6.06 -13.64 2.29
CA THR A 244 7.07 -14.67 2.02
C THR A 244 8.42 -14.20 2.54
N ARG A 245 9.06 -15.02 3.38
CA ARG A 245 10.31 -14.62 4.04
C ARG A 245 11.48 -14.75 3.09
N GLN A 246 12.46 -13.87 3.21
CA GLN A 246 13.68 -14.02 2.40
C GLN A 246 14.42 -15.34 2.67
N SER A 247 14.32 -15.90 3.87
CA SER A 247 14.86 -17.24 4.17
C SER A 247 14.19 -18.36 3.35
N GLU A 248 12.94 -18.16 2.94
CA GLU A 248 12.17 -19.10 2.13
C GLU A 248 12.46 -18.89 0.63
N ASP A 249 12.65 -17.64 0.23
CA ASP A 249 13.10 -17.28 -1.11
C ASP A 249 14.11 -16.11 -1.06
N PRO A 250 15.42 -16.35 -1.25
CA PRO A 250 16.44 -15.32 -1.11
C PRO A 250 16.32 -14.18 -2.13
N TYR A 251 15.62 -14.41 -3.24
CA TYR A 251 15.43 -13.46 -4.32
C TYR A 251 14.07 -12.75 -4.23
N LYS A 252 13.07 -13.40 -3.62
CA LYS A 252 11.69 -12.89 -3.60
C LYS A 252 11.21 -12.39 -2.26
N GLY A 253 11.73 -12.96 -1.18
CA GLY A 253 11.16 -12.75 0.13
C GLY A 253 11.54 -11.42 0.78
N TYR A 254 10.72 -11.04 1.74
CA TYR A 254 10.87 -9.85 2.55
C TYR A 254 11.75 -10.15 3.77
N LYS A 255 12.51 -9.15 4.20
CA LYS A 255 13.26 -9.19 5.46
C LYS A 255 12.43 -8.54 6.56
N LYS A 256 12.38 -9.17 7.73
CA LYS A 256 11.79 -8.53 8.90
C LYS A 256 12.71 -7.39 9.34
N LEU A 257 12.21 -6.17 9.39
CA LEU A 257 12.94 -5.01 9.89
C LEU A 257 12.94 -4.98 11.41
N GLY A 258 11.79 -5.27 12.03
CA GLY A 258 11.62 -5.15 13.47
C GLY A 258 10.20 -5.40 13.95
N ASN A 259 10.00 -5.20 15.24
CA ASN A 259 8.69 -5.30 15.92
C ASN A 259 8.30 -3.96 16.51
N PHE A 260 7.00 -3.67 16.54
CA PHE A 260 6.44 -2.53 17.26
C PHE A 260 5.42 -3.01 18.28
N GLN A 261 5.18 -2.20 19.30
CA GLN A 261 4.20 -2.47 20.35
C GLN A 261 3.44 -1.21 20.71
N ASN A 262 2.26 -1.35 21.31
CA ASN A 262 1.47 -0.22 21.82
C ASN A 262 1.13 0.85 20.74
N LEU A 263 0.94 0.45 19.48
CA LEU A 263 0.47 1.36 18.44
C LEU A 263 -1.02 1.63 18.68
N SER A 264 -1.40 2.89 18.90
CA SER A 264 -2.81 3.25 19.06
C SER A 264 -3.60 2.97 17.79
N LEU A 265 -4.57 2.07 17.86
CA LEU A 265 -5.39 1.67 16.72
C LEU A 265 -6.28 2.84 16.26
N GLU A 266 -6.94 3.50 17.21
CA GLU A 266 -7.77 4.69 16.97
C GLU A 266 -6.99 5.76 16.18
N LYS A 267 -5.77 6.09 16.59
CA LYS A 267 -4.94 7.07 15.89
C LYS A 267 -4.44 6.55 14.55
N ALA A 268 -3.99 5.29 14.50
CA ALA A 268 -3.43 4.69 13.29
C ALA A 268 -4.45 4.51 12.17
N PHE A 269 -5.73 4.35 12.51
CA PHE A 269 -6.83 4.12 11.58
C PHE A 269 -7.88 5.25 11.58
N ASN A 270 -7.52 6.42 12.12
CA ASN A 270 -8.36 7.62 12.16
C ASN A 270 -9.77 7.40 12.74
N GLY A 271 -9.88 6.56 13.77
CA GLY A 271 -11.13 6.24 14.46
C GLY A 271 -12.06 5.29 13.70
N ASP A 272 -11.69 4.85 12.49
CA ASP A 272 -12.42 3.85 11.73
C ASP A 272 -11.74 2.49 11.95
N PHE A 273 -12.33 1.62 12.76
CA PHE A 273 -11.81 0.25 12.95
C PHE A 273 -12.92 -0.75 13.29
N GLU A 274 -14.14 -0.50 12.77
CA GLU A 274 -15.23 -1.45 12.89
C GLU A 274 -14.94 -2.68 11.99
N PHE A 275 -14.87 -3.86 12.62
CA PHE A 275 -14.56 -5.16 11.99
C PHE A 275 -15.81 -5.88 11.50
#